data_AF-D6AU35-F1
#
_entry.id   AF-D6AU35-F1
#
_cell.length_a   1.000
_cell.length_b   1.000
_cell.length_c   1.000
_cell.angle_alpha   90.00
_cell.angle_beta   90.00
_cell.angle_gamma   90.00
#
_symmetry.space_group_name_H-M   'P 1'
#
loop_
_entity.id
_entity.type
_entity.pdbx_description
1 polymer ?
#
loop_
_entity_poly.entity_id
_entity_poly.type
_entity_poly.pdbx_seq_one_letter_code
_entity_poly.pdbx_strand_id
1 'polypeptide(L)'
;MPRPSIAVVAPLTGPRAVWGAVLLSRVDQVRSTFPDAAEWHVHDETPGAADAVVRAGCTAIVGHSDADGARRALPLYRAAGLPCLLPFVRAGAPALSWALDDHALARTIVEGAVSLGAEALTVTHDKGAHWAMLAHKVASAATAAGLAQRPGGIPAVLAPQERFGRFVRGPGPVLAPVDCGLASFGALAGQADGREVWAVHPQVCAVRRARTALTALAQALQADPALRGTALTEAVRAHSGAMFAAGGGILGGSWQVSRLGSVCPAREGDWPRGPQGCCASGGTRRDGCPPTTDISLQTRSSTDALLL
;
A
#
# COMPACT_ATOMS: atom_id res chain seq x y z
N MET A 1 17.28 -30.71 8.31
CA MET A 1 15.81 -30.55 8.40
C MET A 1 15.31 -30.00 7.08
N PRO A 2 14.09 -30.34 6.62
CA PRO A 2 13.52 -29.72 5.42
C PRO A 2 13.38 -28.21 5.62
N ARG A 3 13.55 -27.44 4.55
CA ARG A 3 13.41 -25.98 4.60
C ARG A 3 11.96 -25.60 4.92
N PRO A 4 11.72 -24.50 5.67
CA PRO A 4 10.38 -23.97 5.83
C PRO A 4 9.76 -23.64 4.47
N SER A 5 8.52 -24.06 4.25
CA SER A 5 7.77 -23.75 3.03
C SER A 5 6.90 -22.51 3.26
N ILE A 6 7.00 -21.48 2.41
CA ILE A 6 6.28 -20.20 2.56
C ILE A 6 5.37 -20.00 1.37
N ALA A 7 4.08 -19.78 1.64
CA ALA A 7 3.11 -19.42 0.61
C ALA A 7 3.17 -17.91 0.32
N VAL A 8 3.38 -17.56 -0.93
CA VAL A 8 3.29 -16.20 -1.46
C VAL A 8 1.97 -16.09 -2.21
N VAL A 9 0.98 -15.44 -1.61
CA VAL A 9 -0.35 -15.28 -2.23
C VAL A 9 -0.42 -13.91 -2.90
N ALA A 10 -0.44 -13.90 -4.23
CA ALA A 10 -0.32 -12.69 -5.02
C ALA A 10 -1.31 -12.73 -6.21
N PRO A 11 -1.94 -11.61 -6.57
CA PRO A 11 -2.72 -11.56 -7.81
C PRO A 11 -1.76 -11.68 -8.99
N LEU A 12 -1.87 -12.74 -9.78
CA LEU A 12 -1.03 -12.96 -10.96
C LEU A 12 -1.63 -12.35 -12.23
N THR A 13 -2.95 -12.11 -12.20
CA THR A 13 -3.72 -11.60 -13.33
C THR A 13 -4.70 -10.50 -12.91
N GLY A 14 -5.30 -9.84 -13.91
CA GLY A 14 -6.35 -8.86 -13.70
C GLY A 14 -5.85 -7.51 -13.14
N PRO A 15 -6.78 -6.65 -12.67
CA PRO A 15 -6.47 -5.26 -12.33
C PRO A 15 -5.48 -5.10 -11.18
N ARG A 16 -5.35 -6.12 -10.32
CA ARG A 16 -4.45 -6.11 -9.17
C ARG A 16 -3.08 -6.72 -9.45
N ALA A 17 -2.81 -7.25 -10.64
CA ALA A 17 -1.54 -7.91 -10.98
C ALA A 17 -0.30 -7.05 -10.70
N VAL A 18 -0.42 -5.71 -10.79
CA VAL A 18 0.66 -4.78 -10.44
C VAL A 18 1.12 -4.92 -8.98
N TRP A 19 0.21 -5.23 -8.05
CA TRP A 19 0.54 -5.50 -6.65
C TRP A 19 1.28 -6.82 -6.49
N GLY A 20 0.85 -7.84 -7.25
CA GLY A 20 1.51 -9.14 -7.28
C GLY A 20 2.93 -9.02 -7.80
N ALA A 21 3.14 -8.28 -8.89
CA ALA A 21 4.47 -8.01 -9.44
C ALA A 21 5.41 -7.33 -8.41
N VAL A 22 4.90 -6.37 -7.63
CA VAL A 22 5.68 -5.76 -6.53
C VAL A 22 6.11 -6.81 -5.51
N LEU A 23 5.18 -7.64 -5.03
CA LEU A 23 5.49 -8.70 -4.06
C LEU A 23 6.50 -9.71 -4.60
N LEU A 24 6.27 -10.21 -5.81
CA LEU A 24 7.13 -11.24 -6.43
C LEU A 24 8.56 -10.75 -6.65
N SER A 25 8.74 -9.51 -7.12
CA SER A 25 10.09 -8.93 -7.25
C SER A 25 10.84 -8.90 -5.91
N ARG A 26 10.12 -8.71 -4.79
CA ARG A 26 10.73 -8.69 -3.45
C ARG A 26 11.00 -10.09 -2.94
N VAL A 27 10.18 -11.07 -3.31
CA VAL A 27 10.47 -12.49 -3.06
C VAL A 27 11.75 -12.90 -3.77
N ASP A 28 11.95 -12.51 -5.03
CA ASP A 28 13.17 -12.84 -5.77
C ASP A 28 14.43 -12.18 -5.16
N GLN A 29 14.31 -10.94 -4.69
CA GLN A 29 15.38 -10.28 -3.93
C GLN A 29 15.70 -11.01 -2.62
N VAL A 30 14.67 -11.45 -1.88
CA VAL A 30 14.86 -12.17 -0.62
C VAL A 30 15.44 -13.57 -0.86
N ARG A 31 15.01 -14.29 -1.90
CA ARG A 31 15.59 -15.57 -2.30
C ARG A 31 17.08 -15.48 -2.62
N SER A 32 17.49 -14.42 -3.31
CA SER A 32 18.91 -14.21 -3.63
C SER A 32 19.75 -13.82 -2.40
N THR A 33 19.16 -13.06 -1.47
CA THR A 33 19.86 -12.61 -0.25
C THR A 33 19.89 -13.70 0.84
N PHE A 34 18.84 -14.51 0.93
CA PHE A 34 18.62 -15.53 1.97
C PHE A 34 18.24 -16.88 1.33
N PRO A 35 19.12 -17.49 0.52
CA PRO A 35 18.78 -18.67 -0.28
C PRO A 35 18.37 -19.89 0.54
N ASP A 36 18.85 -19.98 1.79
CA ASP A 36 18.60 -21.13 2.67
C ASP A 36 17.50 -20.89 3.70
N ALA A 37 16.90 -19.69 3.75
CA ALA A 37 15.91 -19.35 4.77
C ALA A 37 14.58 -20.10 4.59
N ALA A 38 14.13 -20.27 3.33
CA ALA A 38 12.86 -20.91 3.03
C ALA A 38 12.74 -21.34 1.55
N GLU A 39 11.84 -22.29 1.32
CA GLU A 39 11.23 -22.52 0.00
C GLU A 39 10.00 -21.63 -0.15
N TRP A 40 9.84 -21.00 -1.30
CA TRP A 40 8.78 -20.02 -1.53
C TRP A 40 7.87 -20.49 -2.67
N HIS A 41 6.60 -20.72 -2.39
CA HIS A 41 5.63 -21.21 -3.35
C HIS A 41 4.64 -20.10 -3.69
N VAL A 42 4.47 -19.81 -4.98
CA VAL A 42 3.58 -18.75 -5.43
C VAL A 42 2.19 -19.33 -5.68
N HIS A 43 1.18 -18.67 -5.14
CA HIS A 43 -0.23 -18.99 -5.34
C HIS A 43 -0.96 -17.76 -5.88
N ASP A 44 -1.78 -17.94 -6.91
CA ASP A 44 -2.62 -16.86 -7.41
C ASP A 44 -3.69 -16.49 -6.37
N GLU A 45 -3.98 -15.20 -6.22
CA GLU A 45 -4.98 -14.69 -5.29
C GLU A 45 -6.41 -14.86 -5.87
N THR A 46 -6.83 -16.10 -6.01
CA THR A 46 -8.17 -16.49 -6.49
C THR A 46 -9.02 -17.11 -5.37
N PRO A 47 -10.34 -17.25 -5.56
CA PRO A 47 -11.14 -18.12 -4.70
C PRO A 47 -10.50 -19.52 -4.59
N GLY A 48 -10.39 -20.06 -3.37
CA GLY A 48 -9.78 -21.37 -3.09
C GLY A 48 -8.27 -21.36 -2.89
N ALA A 49 -7.57 -20.24 -3.10
CA ALA A 49 -6.12 -20.14 -2.86
C ALA A 49 -5.75 -20.46 -1.41
N ALA A 50 -6.54 -19.98 -0.45
CA ALA A 50 -6.33 -20.24 0.97
C ALA A 50 -6.40 -21.74 1.31
N ASP A 51 -7.38 -22.45 0.77
CA ASP A 51 -7.50 -23.91 0.95
C ASP A 51 -6.33 -24.66 0.33
N ALA A 52 -5.85 -24.22 -0.85
CA ALA A 52 -4.69 -24.81 -1.50
C ALA A 52 -3.42 -24.64 -0.66
N VAL A 53 -3.23 -23.45 -0.07
CA VAL A 53 -2.10 -23.16 0.85
C VAL A 53 -2.18 -24.01 2.11
N VAL A 54 -3.35 -24.12 2.73
CA VAL A 54 -3.54 -24.95 3.94
C VAL A 54 -3.24 -26.42 3.63
N ARG A 55 -3.74 -26.97 2.52
CA ARG A 55 -3.47 -28.36 2.11
C ARG A 55 -1.99 -28.60 1.78
N ALA A 56 -1.28 -27.59 1.29
CA ALA A 56 0.15 -27.69 1.01
C ALA A 56 1.02 -27.77 2.28
N GLY A 57 0.46 -27.52 3.46
CA GLY A 57 1.19 -27.64 4.73
C GLY A 57 2.29 -26.59 4.89
N CYS A 58 2.09 -25.38 4.35
CA CYS A 58 3.06 -24.30 4.45
C CYS A 58 3.31 -23.90 5.92
N THR A 59 4.43 -23.23 6.17
CA THR A 59 4.86 -22.70 7.47
C THR A 59 4.27 -21.32 7.76
N ALA A 60 4.13 -20.48 6.74
CA ALA A 60 3.53 -19.15 6.84
C ALA A 60 2.98 -18.68 5.49
N ILE A 61 2.18 -17.61 5.52
CA ILE A 61 1.67 -16.91 4.34
C ILE A 61 2.21 -15.49 4.32
N VAL A 62 2.60 -15.02 3.15
CA VAL A 62 2.85 -13.60 2.87
C VAL A 62 2.09 -13.17 1.63
N GLY A 63 1.39 -12.04 1.71
CA GLY A 63 0.76 -11.42 0.54
C GLY A 63 -0.64 -10.96 0.82
N HIS A 64 -1.55 -11.32 -0.09
CA HIS A 64 -2.84 -10.69 -0.30
C HIS A 64 -2.75 -9.21 -0.65
N SER A 65 -3.44 -8.87 -1.73
CA SER A 65 -3.63 -7.48 -2.14
C SER A 65 -5.06 -7.03 -1.90
N ASP A 66 -6.02 -7.95 -1.79
CA ASP A 66 -7.43 -7.63 -1.58
C ASP A 66 -7.84 -7.83 -0.12
N ALA A 67 -8.39 -6.78 0.51
CA ALA A 67 -8.76 -6.84 1.93
C ALA A 67 -9.92 -7.81 2.19
N ASP A 68 -10.85 -7.96 1.24
CA ASP A 68 -12.00 -8.84 1.39
C ASP A 68 -11.57 -10.29 1.19
N GLY A 69 -10.70 -10.54 0.20
CA GLY A 69 -10.02 -11.82 -0.01
C GLY A 69 -9.22 -12.25 1.22
N ALA A 70 -8.39 -11.36 1.76
CA ALA A 70 -7.63 -11.62 2.98
C ALA A 70 -8.55 -11.92 4.17
N ARG A 71 -9.61 -11.14 4.39
CA ARG A 71 -10.58 -11.38 5.48
C ARG A 71 -11.28 -12.74 5.37
N ARG A 72 -11.59 -13.20 4.15
CA ARG A 72 -12.15 -14.53 3.93
C ARG A 72 -11.12 -15.65 4.16
N ALA A 73 -9.86 -15.41 3.84
CA ALA A 73 -8.79 -16.39 3.99
C ALA A 73 -8.29 -16.55 5.44
N LEU A 74 -8.27 -15.47 6.22
CA LEU A 74 -7.70 -15.44 7.57
C LEU A 74 -8.26 -16.51 8.53
N PRO A 75 -9.58 -16.79 8.59
CA PRO A 75 -10.09 -17.86 9.43
C PRO A 75 -9.48 -19.23 9.11
N LEU A 76 -9.24 -19.52 7.83
CA LEU A 76 -8.64 -20.78 7.38
C LEU A 76 -7.18 -20.88 7.81
N TYR A 77 -6.40 -19.82 7.60
CA TYR A 77 -5.01 -19.76 8.04
C TYR A 77 -4.87 -19.87 9.55
N ARG A 78 -5.75 -19.20 10.30
CA ARG A 78 -5.79 -19.27 11.76
C ARG A 78 -6.10 -20.69 12.24
N ALA A 79 -7.09 -21.36 11.65
CA ALA A 79 -7.43 -22.73 12.00
C ALA A 79 -6.26 -23.71 11.73
N ALA A 80 -5.45 -23.44 10.70
CA ALA A 80 -4.24 -24.19 10.38
C ALA A 80 -2.99 -23.75 11.16
N GLY A 81 -3.11 -22.77 12.09
CA GLY A 81 -1.97 -22.27 12.87
C GLY A 81 -0.92 -21.50 12.05
N LEU A 82 -1.29 -21.00 10.88
CA LEU A 82 -0.37 -20.36 9.94
C LEU A 82 -0.24 -18.86 10.21
N PRO A 83 0.96 -18.35 10.50
CA PRO A 83 1.24 -16.92 10.52
C PRO A 83 0.93 -16.29 9.17
N CYS A 84 0.28 -15.14 9.18
CA CYS A 84 -0.10 -14.42 7.98
C CYS A 84 0.47 -13.00 8.01
N LEU A 85 1.26 -12.66 6.99
CA LEU A 85 1.87 -11.36 6.79
C LEU A 85 1.15 -10.66 5.62
N LEU A 86 0.63 -9.46 5.86
CA LEU A 86 -0.18 -8.69 4.93
C LEU A 86 0.49 -7.35 4.60
N PRO A 87 1.37 -7.27 3.59
CA PRO A 87 2.11 -6.04 3.30
C PRO A 87 1.24 -4.90 2.76
N PHE A 88 0.09 -5.22 2.16
CA PHE A 88 -0.72 -4.27 1.38
C PHE A 88 -2.11 -4.01 1.94
N VAL A 89 -2.66 -4.91 2.76
CA VAL A 89 -4.02 -4.79 3.29
C VAL A 89 -4.10 -5.02 4.79
N ARG A 90 -5.14 -4.46 5.42
CA ARG A 90 -5.58 -4.81 6.77
C ARG A 90 -6.75 -5.78 6.68
N ALA A 91 -6.63 -6.92 7.35
CA ALA A 91 -7.71 -7.92 7.42
C ALA A 91 -8.02 -8.40 8.84
N GLY A 92 -7.27 -7.93 9.85
CA GLY A 92 -7.50 -8.21 11.26
C GLY A 92 -6.48 -9.17 11.89
N ALA A 93 -6.59 -9.36 13.20
CA ALA A 93 -5.73 -10.25 13.97
C ALA A 93 -6.00 -11.74 13.65
N PRO A 94 -4.99 -12.62 13.76
CA PRO A 94 -3.64 -12.37 14.28
C PRO A 94 -2.62 -11.94 13.19
N ALA A 95 -3.06 -11.54 11.99
CA ALA A 95 -2.13 -11.21 10.91
C ALA A 95 -1.33 -9.94 11.17
N LEU A 96 -0.05 -9.95 10.80
CA LEU A 96 0.79 -8.75 10.81
C LEU A 96 0.57 -7.96 9.53
N SER A 97 0.10 -6.73 9.65
CA SER A 97 -0.21 -5.88 8.51
C SER A 97 0.62 -4.60 8.52
N TRP A 98 1.35 -4.37 7.42
CA TRP A 98 2.07 -3.12 7.18
C TRP A 98 1.20 -2.06 6.50
N ALA A 99 -0.02 -2.43 6.11
CA ALA A 99 -0.94 -1.49 5.48
C ALA A 99 -1.34 -0.38 6.45
N LEU A 100 -1.46 0.83 5.93
CA LEU A 100 -1.89 1.98 6.72
C LEU A 100 -3.40 1.95 6.98
N ASP A 101 -3.82 2.76 7.94
CA ASP A 101 -5.22 2.87 8.35
C ASP A 101 -6.03 3.75 7.38
N ASP A 102 -7.25 3.31 7.07
CA ASP A 102 -8.19 4.01 6.19
C ASP A 102 -8.72 5.30 6.82
N HIS A 103 -8.84 5.38 8.16
CA HIS A 103 -9.26 6.64 8.81
C HIS A 103 -8.16 7.68 8.70
N ALA A 104 -6.89 7.27 8.85
CA ALA A 104 -5.75 8.14 8.58
C ALA A 104 -5.74 8.61 7.11
N LEU A 105 -5.99 7.72 6.14
CA LEU A 105 -6.12 8.12 4.73
C LEU A 105 -7.22 9.16 4.54
N ALA A 106 -8.41 8.91 5.10
CA ALA A 106 -9.55 9.81 4.97
C ALA A 106 -9.27 11.21 5.53
N ARG A 107 -8.62 11.29 6.70
CA ARG A 107 -8.18 12.57 7.29
C ARG A 107 -7.17 13.27 6.39
N THR A 108 -6.16 12.56 5.89
CA THR A 108 -5.13 13.17 5.04
C THR A 108 -5.66 13.66 3.70
N ILE A 109 -6.69 13.02 3.12
CA ILE A 109 -7.40 13.55 1.95
C ILE A 109 -8.02 14.92 2.27
N VAL A 110 -8.68 15.03 3.42
CA VAL A 110 -9.34 16.27 3.87
C VAL A 110 -8.32 17.35 4.19
N GLU A 111 -7.24 17.01 4.91
CA GLU A 111 -6.12 17.93 5.18
C GLU A 111 -5.47 18.43 3.89
N GLY A 112 -5.33 17.55 2.89
CA GLY A 112 -4.89 17.92 1.55
C GLY A 112 -5.82 18.92 0.89
N ALA A 113 -7.13 18.70 0.96
CA ALA A 113 -8.13 19.63 0.40
C ALA A 113 -8.08 21.00 1.08
N VAL A 114 -8.00 21.04 2.42
CA VAL A 114 -7.86 22.29 3.19
C VAL A 114 -6.57 23.03 2.81
N SER A 115 -5.45 22.29 2.68
CA SER A 115 -4.15 22.88 2.31
C SER A 115 -4.15 23.47 0.89
N LEU A 116 -5.04 23.00 0.03
CA LEU A 116 -5.28 23.54 -1.32
C LEU A 116 -6.31 24.70 -1.33
N GLY A 117 -6.76 25.16 -0.16
CA GLY A 117 -7.73 26.24 -0.02
C GLY A 117 -9.17 25.84 -0.35
N ALA A 118 -9.51 24.56 -0.24
CA ALA A 118 -10.89 24.11 -0.47
C ALA A 118 -11.83 24.63 0.61
N GLU A 119 -12.96 25.20 0.20
CA GLU A 119 -14.14 25.40 1.06
C GLU A 119 -15.14 24.22 0.93
N ALA A 120 -14.99 23.41 -0.12
CA ALA A 120 -15.85 22.29 -0.42
C ALA A 120 -15.06 21.12 -1.02
N LEU A 121 -15.49 19.90 -0.70
CA LEU A 121 -14.93 18.65 -1.23
C LEU A 121 -16.01 17.87 -1.99
N THR A 122 -15.66 17.38 -3.19
CA THR A 122 -16.50 16.45 -3.95
C THR A 122 -15.87 15.06 -3.92
N VAL A 123 -16.49 14.12 -3.22
CA VAL A 123 -15.99 12.73 -3.16
C VAL A 123 -16.63 11.91 -4.27
N THR A 124 -15.80 11.36 -5.16
CA THR A 124 -16.22 10.41 -6.19
C THR A 124 -15.51 9.09 -5.98
N HIS A 125 -16.20 7.97 -6.13
CA HIS A 125 -15.59 6.67 -5.88
C HIS A 125 -15.99 5.61 -6.91
N ASP A 126 -15.15 4.60 -7.08
CA ASP A 126 -15.45 3.45 -7.92
C ASP A 126 -16.54 2.57 -7.30
N LYS A 127 -17.11 1.67 -8.12
CA LYS A 127 -18.07 0.67 -7.66
C LYS A 127 -17.38 -0.31 -6.71
N GLY A 128 -18.00 -0.59 -5.57
CA GLY A 128 -17.54 -1.61 -4.62
C GLY A 128 -17.70 -1.19 -3.16
N ALA A 129 -17.90 -2.16 -2.28
CA ALA A 129 -18.14 -1.92 -0.86
C ALA A 129 -16.97 -1.20 -0.17
N HIS A 130 -15.72 -1.57 -0.50
CA HIS A 130 -14.53 -0.92 0.05
C HIS A 130 -14.49 0.58 -0.31
N TRP A 131 -14.68 0.93 -1.59
CA TRP A 131 -14.64 2.32 -2.05
C TRP A 131 -15.79 3.16 -1.48
N ALA A 132 -16.98 2.59 -1.37
CA ALA A 132 -18.12 3.24 -0.73
C ALA A 132 -17.86 3.49 0.78
N MET A 133 -17.26 2.53 1.48
CA MET A 133 -16.87 2.69 2.88
C MET A 133 -15.79 3.77 3.05
N LEU A 134 -14.77 3.80 2.17
CA LEU A 134 -13.74 4.83 2.20
C LEU A 134 -14.36 6.21 1.90
N ALA A 135 -15.27 6.31 0.94
CA ALA A 135 -15.99 7.55 0.64
C ALA A 135 -16.77 8.06 1.85
N HIS A 136 -17.44 7.18 2.59
CA HIS A 136 -18.11 7.54 3.83
C HIS A 136 -17.14 8.05 4.91
N LYS A 137 -15.96 7.43 5.05
CA LYS A 137 -14.91 7.90 5.99
C LYS A 137 -14.39 9.29 5.59
N VAL A 138 -14.15 9.54 4.29
CA VAL A 138 -13.73 10.84 3.78
C VAL A 138 -14.81 11.89 4.00
N ALA A 139 -16.07 11.57 3.71
CA ALA A 139 -17.21 12.45 3.98
C ALA A 139 -17.31 12.82 5.47
N SER A 140 -17.21 11.84 6.36
CA SER A 140 -17.22 12.07 7.81
C SER A 140 -16.06 12.97 8.26
N ALA A 141 -14.84 12.72 7.76
CA ALA A 141 -13.69 13.58 8.05
C ALA A 141 -13.85 15.00 7.49
N ALA A 142 -14.46 15.16 6.31
CA ALA A 142 -14.72 16.45 5.68
C ALA A 142 -15.70 17.28 6.52
N THR A 143 -16.78 16.65 7.01
CA THR A 143 -17.74 17.29 7.91
C THR A 143 -17.08 17.73 9.22
N ALA A 144 -16.22 16.88 9.81
CA ALA A 144 -15.50 17.22 11.03
C ALA A 144 -14.53 18.41 10.84
N ALA A 145 -13.98 18.58 9.62
CA ALA A 145 -13.11 19.70 9.27
C ALA A 145 -13.86 20.95 8.76
N GLY A 146 -15.20 20.93 8.72
CA GLY A 146 -16.01 22.06 8.25
C GLY A 146 -16.05 22.24 6.73
N LEU A 147 -15.63 21.25 5.93
CA LEU A 147 -15.73 21.31 4.47
C LEU A 147 -17.15 20.96 4.00
N ALA A 148 -17.72 21.82 3.14
CA ALA A 148 -18.99 21.52 2.51
C ALA A 148 -18.86 20.33 1.52
N GLN A 149 -19.81 19.40 1.55
CA GLN A 149 -19.88 18.32 0.57
C GLN A 149 -20.86 18.69 -0.54
N ARG A 150 -20.35 19.27 -1.63
CA ARG A 150 -21.19 19.71 -2.75
C ARG A 150 -20.47 19.60 -4.10
N PRO A 151 -21.21 19.53 -5.22
CA PRO A 151 -20.63 19.67 -6.55
C PRO A 151 -19.85 20.98 -6.68
N GLY A 152 -18.73 20.93 -7.42
CA GLY A 152 -17.86 22.10 -7.64
C GLY A 152 -16.76 22.31 -6.59
N GLY A 153 -16.69 21.45 -5.55
CA GLY A 153 -15.56 21.40 -4.64
C GLY A 153 -14.32 20.76 -5.25
N ILE A 154 -13.20 20.73 -4.52
CA ILE A 154 -12.01 19.98 -4.95
C ILE A 154 -12.39 18.49 -5.02
N PRO A 155 -12.18 17.81 -6.16
CA PRO A 155 -12.49 16.40 -6.28
C PRO A 155 -11.49 15.52 -5.53
N ALA A 156 -12.01 14.60 -4.72
CA ALA A 156 -11.28 13.44 -4.23
C ALA A 156 -11.78 12.18 -4.96
N VAL A 157 -10.92 11.55 -5.75
CA VAL A 157 -11.25 10.38 -6.58
C VAL A 157 -10.74 9.11 -5.91
N LEU A 158 -11.66 8.30 -5.39
CA LEU A 158 -11.40 7.06 -4.66
C LEU A 158 -11.63 5.86 -5.59
N ALA A 159 -10.62 5.51 -6.37
CA ALA A 159 -10.73 4.44 -7.35
C ALA A 159 -9.40 3.68 -7.47
N PRO A 160 -9.43 2.44 -8.01
CA PRO A 160 -8.23 1.80 -8.50
C PRO A 160 -7.51 2.70 -9.51
N GLN A 161 -6.17 2.71 -9.50
CA GLN A 161 -5.36 3.63 -10.30
C GLN A 161 -5.60 3.49 -11.81
N GLU A 162 -5.96 2.30 -12.28
CA GLU A 162 -6.30 2.02 -13.68
C GLU A 162 -7.70 2.53 -14.10
N ARG A 163 -8.53 2.93 -13.13
CA ARG A 163 -9.88 3.48 -13.36
C ARG A 163 -9.97 4.97 -13.03
N PHE A 164 -8.92 5.57 -12.47
CA PHE A 164 -8.87 6.96 -12.06
C PHE A 164 -9.34 7.92 -13.17
N GLY A 165 -8.81 7.78 -14.39
CA GLY A 165 -9.18 8.64 -15.53
C GLY A 165 -10.67 8.65 -15.93
N ARG A 166 -11.49 7.70 -15.44
CA ARG A 166 -12.95 7.70 -15.69
C ARG A 166 -13.69 8.79 -14.93
N PHE A 167 -13.12 9.22 -13.81
CA PHE A 167 -13.77 10.15 -12.87
C PHE A 167 -13.22 11.57 -12.97
N VAL A 168 -12.11 11.75 -13.68
CA VAL A 168 -11.42 13.03 -13.78
C VAL A 168 -12.01 13.84 -14.93
N ARG A 169 -12.70 14.93 -14.60
CA ARG A 169 -13.32 15.87 -15.56
C ARG A 169 -13.18 17.32 -15.09
N GLY A 170 -13.08 18.26 -16.01
CA GLY A 170 -13.03 19.70 -15.72
C GLY A 170 -11.67 20.22 -15.25
N PRO A 171 -11.55 21.52 -14.94
CA PRO A 171 -10.29 22.14 -14.53
C PRO A 171 -9.98 21.95 -13.03
N GLY A 172 -8.74 22.31 -12.65
CA GLY A 172 -8.31 22.42 -11.25
C GLY A 172 -7.68 21.16 -10.63
N PRO A 173 -7.23 21.22 -9.38
CA PRO A 173 -6.55 20.11 -8.71
C PRO A 173 -7.50 18.92 -8.44
N VAL A 174 -6.95 17.71 -8.38
CA VAL A 174 -7.67 16.49 -7.96
C VAL A 174 -6.84 15.71 -6.96
N LEU A 175 -7.46 15.28 -5.86
CA LEU A 175 -6.85 14.42 -4.85
C LEU A 175 -7.09 12.95 -5.19
N ALA A 176 -6.04 12.14 -5.18
CA ALA A 176 -6.12 10.72 -5.53
C ALA A 176 -5.33 9.85 -4.53
N PRO A 177 -5.97 8.88 -3.85
CA PRO A 177 -5.27 7.88 -3.04
C PRO A 177 -4.46 6.95 -3.92
N VAL A 178 -3.14 6.91 -3.70
CA VAL A 178 -2.21 6.20 -4.58
C VAL A 178 -1.05 5.63 -3.80
N ASP A 179 -0.39 4.62 -4.34
CA ASP A 179 0.89 4.14 -3.79
C ASP A 179 1.99 4.32 -4.84
N CYS A 180 3.01 5.10 -4.48
CA CYS A 180 4.13 5.40 -5.38
C CYS A 180 5.01 4.18 -5.70
N GLY A 181 4.86 3.09 -4.95
CA GLY A 181 5.51 1.80 -5.23
C GLY A 181 4.95 1.07 -6.46
N LEU A 182 3.78 1.47 -6.99
CA LEU A 182 3.11 0.79 -8.10
C LEU A 182 3.46 1.41 -9.46
N ALA A 183 3.59 0.58 -10.50
CA ALA A 183 3.88 1.03 -11.87
C ALA A 183 2.86 2.06 -12.38
N SER A 184 1.60 1.89 -11.99
CA SER A 184 0.48 2.76 -12.35
C SER A 184 0.55 4.16 -11.74
N PHE A 185 1.41 4.43 -10.75
CA PHE A 185 1.57 5.77 -10.18
C PHE A 185 1.97 6.81 -11.23
N GLY A 186 2.94 6.49 -12.10
CA GLY A 186 3.38 7.40 -13.17
C GLY A 186 2.33 7.61 -14.26
N ALA A 187 1.39 6.68 -14.43
CA ALA A 187 0.34 6.77 -15.45
C ALA A 187 -0.78 7.76 -15.07
N LEU A 188 -0.90 8.12 -13.78
CA LEU A 188 -1.99 8.97 -13.30
C LEU A 188 -1.94 10.37 -13.91
N ALA A 189 -0.74 10.93 -14.14
CA ALA A 189 -0.60 12.25 -14.76
C ALA A 189 -1.16 12.25 -16.18
N GLY A 190 -0.88 11.19 -16.96
CA GLY A 190 -1.44 11.02 -18.30
C GLY A 190 -2.95 10.79 -18.30
N GLN A 191 -3.49 10.16 -17.26
CA GLN A 191 -4.93 9.94 -17.12
C GLN A 191 -5.70 11.18 -16.66
N ALA A 192 -5.01 12.19 -16.12
CA ALA A 192 -5.63 13.38 -15.55
C ALA A 192 -5.99 14.45 -16.59
N ASP A 193 -5.70 14.21 -17.88
CA ASP A 193 -6.07 15.09 -19.01
C ASP A 193 -5.68 16.56 -18.78
N GLY A 194 -4.42 16.78 -18.37
CA GLY A 194 -3.87 18.13 -18.11
C GLY A 194 -4.22 18.71 -16.73
N ARG A 195 -4.99 18.02 -15.88
CA ARG A 195 -5.23 18.45 -14.50
C ARG A 195 -4.05 18.22 -13.59
N GLU A 196 -3.95 19.07 -12.57
CA GLU A 196 -3.01 18.88 -11.48
C GLU A 196 -3.48 17.75 -10.55
N VAL A 197 -2.70 16.68 -10.46
CA VAL A 197 -2.99 15.56 -9.54
C VAL A 197 -2.19 15.76 -8.26
N TRP A 198 -2.88 15.70 -7.14
CA TRP A 198 -2.32 15.67 -5.80
C TRP A 198 -2.46 14.24 -5.25
N ALA A 199 -1.34 13.54 -5.23
CA ALA A 199 -1.23 12.18 -4.74
C ALA A 199 -1.37 12.17 -3.21
N VAL A 200 -2.33 11.40 -2.70
CA VAL A 200 -2.41 11.05 -1.28
C VAL A 200 -1.84 9.66 -1.11
N HIS A 201 -0.65 9.56 -0.54
CA HIS A 201 0.12 8.32 -0.59
C HIS A 201 0.79 8.00 0.74
N PRO A 202 1.09 6.72 1.02
CA PRO A 202 1.75 6.35 2.25
C PRO A 202 3.20 6.87 2.23
N GLN A 203 3.71 7.27 3.39
CA GLN A 203 5.12 7.65 3.55
C GLN A 203 6.06 6.48 3.23
N VAL A 204 5.63 5.26 3.54
CA VAL A 204 6.32 4.01 3.20
C VAL A 204 5.55 3.31 2.08
N CYS A 205 6.09 3.31 0.86
CA CYS A 205 5.43 2.72 -0.31
C CYS A 205 5.29 1.19 -0.26
N ALA A 206 4.45 0.63 -1.14
CA ALA A 206 4.21 -0.81 -1.27
C ALA A 206 5.49 -1.63 -1.40
N VAL A 207 6.47 -1.17 -2.19
CA VAL A 207 7.76 -1.85 -2.35
C VAL A 207 8.50 -1.96 -1.01
N ARG A 208 8.56 -0.87 -0.25
CA ARG A 208 9.22 -0.87 1.08
C ARG A 208 8.47 -1.74 2.08
N ARG A 209 7.13 -1.69 2.10
CA ARG A 209 6.32 -2.55 2.98
C ARG A 209 6.51 -4.04 2.68
N ALA A 210 6.46 -4.44 1.41
CA ALA A 210 6.71 -5.82 0.98
C ALA A 210 8.13 -6.26 1.34
N ARG A 211 9.13 -5.42 1.07
CA ARG A 211 10.53 -5.70 1.43
C ARG A 211 10.69 -5.91 2.93
N THR A 212 10.17 -5.02 3.77
CA THR A 212 10.27 -5.13 5.23
C THR A 212 9.62 -6.42 5.73
N ALA A 213 8.40 -6.73 5.28
CA ALA A 213 7.70 -7.95 5.69
C ALA A 213 8.45 -9.23 5.30
N LEU A 214 8.90 -9.32 4.05
CA LEU A 214 9.61 -10.49 3.53
C LEU A 214 11.01 -10.66 4.16
N THR A 215 11.74 -9.55 4.34
CA THR A 215 13.07 -9.58 4.96
C THR A 215 12.97 -10.03 6.42
N ALA A 216 12.00 -9.49 7.17
CA ALA A 216 11.78 -9.89 8.56
C ALA A 216 11.41 -11.38 8.68
N LEU A 217 10.59 -11.89 7.77
CA LEU A 217 10.26 -13.33 7.70
C LEU A 217 11.49 -14.19 7.41
N ALA A 218 12.28 -13.81 6.41
CA ALA A 218 13.48 -14.56 6.04
C ALA A 218 14.53 -14.54 7.15
N GLN A 219 14.74 -13.41 7.83
CA GLN A 219 15.66 -13.29 8.95
C GLN A 219 15.21 -14.15 10.15
N ALA A 220 13.91 -14.13 10.48
CA ALA A 220 13.38 -14.98 11.54
C ALA A 220 13.61 -16.47 11.26
N LEU A 221 13.33 -16.93 10.04
CA LEU A 221 13.51 -18.33 9.65
C LEU A 221 14.98 -18.73 9.45
N GLN A 222 15.85 -17.79 9.07
CA GLN A 222 17.28 -18.02 9.01
C GLN A 222 17.87 -18.19 10.42
N ALA A 223 17.40 -17.42 11.39
CA ALA A 223 17.83 -17.53 12.78
C ALA A 223 17.35 -18.83 13.44
N ASP A 224 16.09 -19.21 13.19
CA ASP A 224 15.54 -20.48 13.66
C ASP A 224 14.52 -21.07 12.64
N PRO A 225 14.95 -22.05 11.83
CA PRO A 225 14.08 -22.70 10.85
C PRO A 225 12.93 -23.51 11.46
N ALA A 226 12.94 -23.79 12.76
CA ALA A 226 11.89 -24.54 13.44
C ALA A 226 10.71 -23.67 13.89
N LEU A 227 10.81 -22.34 13.81
CA LEU A 227 9.76 -21.43 14.25
C LEU A 227 8.44 -21.65 13.49
N ARG A 228 7.34 -21.79 14.24
CA ARG A 228 5.97 -21.94 13.71
C ARG A 228 4.99 -21.08 14.52
N GLY A 229 3.79 -20.87 13.98
CA GLY A 229 2.67 -20.25 14.69
C GLY A 229 3.02 -18.90 15.34
N THR A 230 2.62 -18.74 16.61
CA THR A 230 2.84 -17.51 17.37
C THR A 230 4.33 -17.17 17.53
N ALA A 231 5.20 -18.16 17.77
CA ALA A 231 6.64 -17.94 17.91
C ALA A 231 7.26 -17.34 16.64
N LEU A 232 6.87 -17.84 15.46
CA LEU A 232 7.29 -17.22 14.19
C LEU A 232 6.74 -15.80 14.05
N THR A 233 5.50 -15.56 14.44
CA THR A 233 4.88 -14.21 14.36
C THR A 233 5.62 -13.20 15.26
N GLU A 234 6.01 -13.60 16.47
CA GLU A 234 6.79 -12.78 17.40
C GLU A 234 8.21 -12.52 16.88
N ALA A 235 8.86 -13.54 16.32
CA ALA A 235 10.18 -13.38 15.69
C ALA A 235 10.13 -12.41 14.50
N VAL A 236 9.14 -12.54 13.62
CA VAL A 236 8.94 -11.58 12.50
C VAL A 236 8.71 -10.17 13.05
N ARG A 237 7.91 -10.02 14.10
CA ARG A 237 7.69 -8.71 14.74
C ARG A 237 9.01 -8.11 15.22
N ALA A 238 9.84 -8.88 15.92
CA ALA A 238 11.14 -8.44 16.40
C ALA A 238 12.09 -8.02 15.26
N HIS A 239 12.21 -8.84 14.21
CA HIS A 239 13.07 -8.55 13.06
C HIS A 239 12.60 -7.40 12.18
N SER A 240 11.29 -7.11 12.17
CA SER A 240 10.74 -6.04 11.33
C SER A 240 11.13 -4.63 11.77
N GLY A 241 11.49 -4.44 13.04
CA GLY A 241 11.67 -3.12 13.66
C GLY A 241 10.42 -2.25 13.71
N ALA A 242 9.25 -2.79 13.31
CA ALA A 242 7.99 -2.09 13.29
C ALA A 242 7.19 -2.36 14.58
N MET A 243 6.48 -1.33 15.05
CA MET A 243 5.52 -1.47 16.14
C MET A 243 4.16 -1.88 15.57
N PHE A 244 3.50 -2.85 16.19
CA PHE A 244 2.17 -3.31 15.78
C PHE A 244 1.19 -3.21 16.95
N ALA A 245 -0.03 -2.79 16.64
CA ALA A 245 -1.15 -2.84 17.56
C ALA A 245 -1.51 -4.30 17.91
N ALA A 246 -2.32 -4.49 18.96
CA ALA A 246 -2.89 -5.80 19.29
C ALA A 246 -3.69 -6.41 18.11
N GLY A 247 -4.33 -5.56 17.30
CA GLY A 247 -5.02 -5.97 16.07
C GLY A 247 -4.10 -6.38 14.91
N GLY A 248 -2.78 -6.35 15.09
CA GLY A 248 -1.78 -6.75 14.09
C GLY A 248 -1.44 -5.70 13.03
N GLY A 249 -2.12 -4.54 13.02
CA GLY A 249 -1.79 -3.42 12.15
C GLY A 249 -0.59 -2.60 12.65
N ILE A 250 0.24 -2.11 11.74
CA ILE A 250 1.38 -1.24 12.07
C ILE A 250 0.95 0.06 12.75
N LEU A 251 1.75 0.51 13.72
CA LEU A 251 1.67 1.79 14.42
C LEU A 251 2.69 2.78 13.82
N GLY A 252 2.38 4.08 13.85
CA GLY A 252 3.32 5.14 13.47
C GLY A 252 3.53 5.34 11.96
N GLY A 253 2.74 4.69 11.10
CA GLY A 253 2.72 4.99 9.67
C GLY A 253 1.83 6.18 9.34
N SER A 254 2.27 7.05 8.43
CA SER A 254 1.54 8.25 8.01
C SER A 254 1.24 8.24 6.51
N TRP A 255 0.18 8.97 6.16
CA TRP A 255 -0.11 9.37 4.79
C TRP A 255 0.43 10.78 4.57
N GLN A 256 0.76 11.09 3.32
CA GLN A 256 1.24 12.40 2.90
C GLN A 256 0.55 12.82 1.60
N VAL A 257 0.56 14.13 1.34
CA VAL A 257 -0.02 14.73 0.14
C VAL A 257 1.11 15.40 -0.64
N SER A 258 1.29 15.05 -1.90
CA SER A 258 2.28 15.68 -2.77
C SER A 258 1.74 15.88 -4.18
N ARG A 259 2.28 16.85 -4.90
CA ARG A 259 1.95 17.03 -6.31
C ARG A 259 2.57 15.90 -7.13
N LEU A 260 1.78 15.28 -7.99
CA LEU A 260 2.23 14.19 -8.85
C LEU A 260 3.28 14.69 -9.85
N GLY A 261 4.51 14.21 -9.72
CA GLY A 261 5.68 14.64 -10.49
C GLY A 261 7.01 14.07 -9.98
N SER A 262 7.04 13.55 -8.75
CA SER A 262 8.17 12.83 -8.16
C SER A 262 8.09 11.33 -8.47
N VAL A 263 9.12 10.77 -9.12
CA VAL A 263 9.27 9.31 -9.20
C VAL A 263 9.51 8.78 -7.79
N CYS A 264 8.92 7.64 -7.44
CA CYS A 264 9.20 7.00 -6.15
C CYS A 264 10.71 6.70 -6.04
N PRO A 265 11.45 7.28 -5.08
CA PRO A 265 12.90 7.06 -4.96
C PRO A 265 13.23 5.58 -4.72
N ALA A 266 12.29 4.83 -4.12
CA ALA A 266 12.44 3.40 -3.89
C ALA A 266 12.46 2.56 -5.18
N ARG A 267 12.19 3.15 -6.35
CA ARG A 267 12.18 2.46 -7.65
C ARG A 267 13.33 2.85 -8.57
N GLU A 268 14.12 3.86 -8.21
CA GLU A 268 15.24 4.34 -9.05
C GLU A 268 16.37 3.30 -9.24
N GLY A 269 16.37 2.19 -8.48
CA GLY A 269 17.33 1.10 -8.65
C GLY A 269 16.82 -0.17 -9.35
N ASP A 270 15.52 -0.30 -9.64
CA ASP A 270 14.88 -1.60 -9.95
C ASP A 270 14.28 -1.72 -11.37
N TRP A 271 14.44 -0.73 -12.24
CA TRP A 271 14.00 -0.84 -13.64
C TRP A 271 15.16 -1.22 -14.56
N PRO A 272 15.06 -2.30 -15.37
CA PRO A 272 15.79 -2.31 -16.63
C PRO A 272 15.32 -1.09 -17.40
N ARG A 273 16.25 -0.23 -17.83
CA ARG A 273 15.93 0.89 -18.72
C ARG A 273 15.31 0.30 -19.99
N GLY A 274 13.99 0.23 -20.04
CA GLY A 274 13.27 -0.01 -21.30
C GLY A 274 13.69 1.08 -22.30
N PRO A 275 13.57 0.82 -23.61
CA PRO A 275 13.99 1.77 -24.63
C PRO A 275 13.16 3.04 -24.47
N GLN A 276 13.72 4.04 -23.79
CA GLN A 276 13.21 5.39 -23.80
C GLN A 276 13.35 5.85 -25.25
N GLY A 277 12.20 5.96 -25.92
CA GLY A 277 12.10 6.60 -27.21
C GLY A 277 12.84 7.92 -27.15
N CYS A 278 13.79 8.07 -28.06
CA CYS A 278 14.61 9.23 -28.26
C CYS A 278 13.75 10.48 -28.43
N CYS A 279 13.54 11.23 -27.36
CA CYS A 279 13.46 12.68 -27.46
C CYS A 279 14.86 13.21 -27.15
N ALA A 280 15.67 13.26 -28.20
CA ALA A 280 16.90 14.03 -28.19
C ALA A 280 16.55 15.51 -28.02
N SER A 281 17.00 16.10 -26.91
CA SER A 281 17.27 17.53 -26.85
C SER A 281 18.64 17.71 -26.21
N GLY A 282 19.62 17.93 -27.08
CA GLY A 282 20.93 18.41 -26.68
C GLY A 282 20.85 19.85 -26.15
N GLY A 283 21.88 20.23 -25.41
CA GLY A 283 22.27 21.62 -25.28
C GLY A 283 21.89 22.30 -23.96
N THR A 284 22.93 22.47 -23.14
CA THR A 284 23.12 23.53 -22.13
C THR A 284 22.36 23.45 -20.80
N ARG A 285 23.14 23.44 -19.72
CA ARG A 285 22.72 23.74 -18.34
C ARG A 285 21.83 24.97 -18.30
N ARG A 286 20.72 24.89 -17.58
CA ARG A 286 20.08 26.04 -16.94
C ARG A 286 19.77 25.70 -15.49
N ASP A 287 20.22 26.59 -14.62
CA ASP A 287 19.72 26.79 -13.26
C ASP A 287 18.19 26.96 -13.28
N GLY A 288 17.52 26.36 -12.31
CA GLY A 288 16.07 26.51 -12.12
C GLY A 288 15.29 25.19 -12.17
N CYS A 289 15.64 24.23 -11.31
CA CYS A 289 14.61 23.30 -10.85
C CYS A 289 13.77 24.06 -9.81
N PRO A 290 12.47 24.31 -10.02
CA PRO A 290 11.65 24.91 -8.98
C PRO A 290 11.67 23.97 -7.77
N PRO A 291 11.71 24.49 -6.52
CA PRO A 291 11.61 23.64 -5.35
C PRO A 291 10.35 22.78 -5.49
N THR A 292 10.48 21.47 -5.30
CA THR A 292 9.33 20.60 -5.07
C THR A 292 8.59 21.16 -3.87
N THR A 293 7.44 21.78 -4.11
CA THR A 293 6.54 22.23 -3.06
C THR A 293 5.89 20.98 -2.45
N ASP A 294 6.64 20.26 -1.64
CA ASP A 294 6.07 19.27 -0.74
C ASP A 294 5.35 20.04 0.36
N ILE A 295 4.01 19.95 0.38
CA ILE A 295 3.26 20.28 1.57
C ILE A 295 3.52 19.13 2.56
N SER A 296 4.68 19.15 3.22
CA SER A 296 4.96 18.26 4.33
C SER A 296 4.07 18.65 5.51
N LEU A 297 2.84 18.14 5.50
CA LEU A 297 1.97 18.16 6.66
C LEU A 297 2.58 17.21 7.70
N GLN A 298 3.39 17.75 8.60
CA GLN A 298 3.75 17.04 9.82
C GLN A 298 2.48 16.87 10.64
N THR A 299 1.84 15.70 10.49
CA THR A 299 0.73 15.30 11.33
C THR A 299 1.26 15.19 12.76
N ARG A 300 0.86 16.12 13.63
CA ARG A 300 1.10 15.99 15.07
C ARG A 300 0.33 14.75 15.53
N SER A 301 1.04 13.70 15.91
CA SER A 301 0.47 12.56 16.62
C SER A 301 -0.13 13.08 17.92
N SER A 302 -1.44 13.25 17.95
CA SER A 302 -2.21 13.48 19.17
C SER A 302 -2.19 12.19 20.01
N THR A 303 -1.23 12.08 20.92
CA THR A 303 -1.17 11.02 21.95
C THR A 303 -1.75 11.48 23.29
N ASP A 304 -2.55 12.55 23.33
CA ASP A 304 -3.21 13.03 24.55
C ASP A 304 -4.73 12.93 24.43
N ALA A 305 -5.29 11.80 24.86
CA ALA A 305 -6.62 11.70 25.44
C ALA A 305 -6.86 10.26 25.90
N LEU A 306 -6.47 9.94 27.14
CA LEU A 306 -7.11 8.93 28.00
C LEU A 306 -6.48 8.98 29.41
N LEU A 307 -6.85 10.02 30.15
CA LEU A 307 -6.99 9.94 31.60
C LEU A 307 -8.34 10.59 31.90
N LEU A 308 -9.37 9.74 32.00
CA LEU A 308 -10.55 9.79 32.88
C LEU A 308 -11.46 8.61 32.51
#